data_AF-A0AAI9GHS2-F1
#
_entry.id   AF-A0AAI9GHS2-F1
#
_cell.length_a   1.000
_cell.length_b   1.000
_cell.length_c   1.000
_cell.angle_alpha   90.00
_cell.angle_beta   90.00
_cell.angle_gamma   90.00
#
_symmetry.space_group_name_H-M   'P 1'
#
loop_
_entity.id
_entity.type
_entity.pdbx_description
1 polymer ?
#
loop_
_entity_poly.entity_id
_entity_poly.type
_entity_poly.pdbx_seq_one_letter_code
_entity_poly.pdbx_strand_id
1 'polypeptide(L)'
;MLLNALFRDDELTNIENPSVPITADSIDTDSIFTADVHVSPETSMKLGAVYACIYVLSSSIAQMPLHVMRKSGGKVEAARDHPLFYLVHDEPNEWQTSYKWRETKHRHILGWGNGYTQVVRNRKGEVTNLEACMPWETTLLNTGGRYTYGVYNELG
;
A
#
# COMPACT_ATOMS: atom_id res chain seq x y z
N MET A 1 -6.72 42.37 -24.57
CA MET A 1 -5.80 41.70 -23.61
C MET A 1 -6.49 40.65 -22.74
N LEU A 2 -7.81 40.70 -22.49
CA LEU A 2 -8.56 39.65 -21.78
C LEU A 2 -8.85 38.40 -22.62
N LEU A 3 -9.13 38.54 -23.92
CA LEU A 3 -9.45 37.41 -24.80
C LEU A 3 -8.27 36.43 -24.99
N ASN A 4 -7.02 36.94 -25.00
CA ASN A 4 -5.81 36.12 -25.12
C ASN A 4 -5.39 35.44 -23.81
N ALA A 5 -6.01 35.76 -22.67
CA ALA A 5 -5.78 35.06 -21.41
C ALA A 5 -6.73 33.86 -21.26
N LEU A 6 -7.95 33.98 -21.80
CA LEU A 6 -8.97 32.93 -21.74
C LEU A 6 -8.62 31.68 -22.57
N PHE A 7 -7.86 31.84 -23.66
CA PHE A 7 -7.43 30.75 -24.55
C PHE A 7 -5.96 30.34 -24.35
N ARG A 8 -5.28 30.84 -23.31
CA ARG A 8 -3.86 30.55 -23.05
C ARG A 8 -3.63 29.43 -22.05
N ASP A 9 -4.63 29.10 -21.24
CA ASP A 9 -4.51 28.04 -20.24
C ASP A 9 -4.45 26.65 -20.89
N ASP A 10 -5.08 26.47 -22.05
CA ASP A 10 -5.10 25.18 -22.74
C ASP A 10 -3.72 24.78 -23.31
N GLU A 11 -2.87 25.69 -23.78
CA GLU A 11 -1.61 25.30 -24.46
C GLU A 11 -0.53 24.71 -23.53
N LEU A 12 -0.60 24.98 -22.22
CA LEU A 12 0.36 24.51 -21.21
C LEU A 12 -0.07 23.23 -20.49
N THR A 13 -1.34 22.84 -20.62
CA THR A 13 -1.93 21.64 -19.99
C THR A 13 -2.35 20.58 -21.00
N ASN A 14 -2.31 20.88 -22.30
CA ASN A 14 -2.67 19.95 -23.36
C ASN A 14 -1.61 18.86 -23.57
N ILE A 15 -2.02 17.59 -23.52
CA ILE A 15 -1.14 16.44 -23.78
C ILE A 15 -0.61 16.41 -25.23
N GLU A 16 -1.28 17.07 -26.17
CA GLU A 16 -0.80 17.15 -27.56
C GLU A 16 0.44 18.05 -27.73
N ASN A 17 0.78 18.87 -26.74
CA ASN A 17 1.98 19.69 -26.76
C ASN A 17 3.20 18.89 -26.26
N PRO A 18 4.20 18.59 -27.12
CA PRO A 18 5.37 17.78 -26.75
C PRO A 18 6.27 18.44 -25.69
N SER A 19 6.03 19.71 -25.36
CA SER A 19 6.71 20.43 -24.28
C SER A 19 6.11 20.17 -22.90
N VAL A 20 4.92 19.54 -22.83
CA VAL A 20 4.27 19.14 -21.57
C VAL A 20 4.79 17.76 -21.17
N PRO A 21 5.42 17.61 -19.99
CA PRO A 21 5.91 16.31 -19.53
C PRO A 21 4.74 15.38 -19.20
N ILE A 22 4.81 14.11 -19.64
CA ILE A 22 3.78 13.09 -19.35
C ILE A 22 3.85 12.66 -17.87
N THR A 23 3.28 13.49 -17.00
CA THR A 23 3.25 13.30 -15.55
C THR A 23 1.82 13.02 -15.09
N ALA A 24 1.63 12.43 -13.91
CA ALA A 24 0.29 12.11 -13.41
C ALA A 24 -0.62 13.36 -13.35
N ASP A 25 -0.07 14.50 -12.92
CA ASP A 25 -0.80 15.76 -12.82
C ASP A 25 -1.21 16.33 -14.19
N SER A 26 -0.38 16.17 -15.23
CA SER A 26 -0.72 16.62 -16.59
C SER A 26 -1.78 15.76 -17.25
N ILE A 27 -1.92 14.51 -16.81
CA ILE A 27 -2.93 13.56 -17.32
C ILE A 27 -4.29 13.76 -16.63
N ASP A 28 -4.28 14.19 -15.37
CA ASP A 28 -5.51 14.45 -14.60
C ASP A 28 -6.25 15.71 -15.06
N THR A 29 -5.52 16.66 -15.67
CA THR A 29 -6.09 17.93 -16.16
C THR A 29 -6.92 17.76 -17.45
N ASP A 30 -6.62 16.75 -18.27
CA ASP A 30 -7.26 16.56 -19.59
C ASP A 30 -8.62 15.83 -19.53
N SER A 31 -9.19 15.65 -18.33
CA SER A 31 -10.47 14.95 -18.09
C SER A 31 -10.63 13.57 -18.74
N ILE A 32 -9.55 12.96 -19.26
CA ILE A 32 -9.55 11.63 -19.89
C ILE A 32 -9.95 10.54 -18.88
N PHE A 33 -9.70 10.76 -17.59
CA PHE A 33 -10.13 9.90 -16.48
C PHE A 33 -11.37 10.41 -15.74
N THR A 34 -11.98 11.52 -16.18
CA THR A 34 -13.26 11.99 -15.64
C THR A 34 -14.38 11.11 -16.19
N ALA A 35 -14.46 9.87 -15.69
CA ALA A 35 -15.66 9.07 -15.82
C ALA A 35 -16.79 9.77 -15.05
N ASP A 36 -18.01 9.79 -15.61
CA ASP A 36 -19.22 10.31 -14.95
C ASP A 36 -19.53 9.57 -13.62
N VAL A 37 -18.86 8.43 -13.39
CA VAL A 37 -18.97 7.61 -12.19
C VAL A 37 -17.62 7.55 -11.47
N HIS A 38 -17.56 8.12 -10.27
CA HIS A 38 -16.42 8.00 -9.38
C HIS A 38 -16.30 6.57 -8.81
N VAL A 39 -15.26 5.85 -9.19
CA VAL A 39 -14.97 4.49 -8.69
C VAL A 39 -13.92 4.57 -7.57
N SER A 40 -14.37 4.38 -6.35
CA SER A 40 -13.53 4.19 -5.16
C SER A 40 -13.33 2.70 -4.83
N PRO A 41 -12.29 2.33 -4.06
CA PRO A 41 -12.12 0.97 -3.53
C PRO A 41 -13.38 0.47 -2.79
N GLU A 42 -14.05 1.33 -2.04
CA GLU A 42 -15.26 1.00 -1.29
C GLU A 42 -16.44 0.71 -2.23
N THR A 43 -16.57 1.46 -3.33
CA THR A 43 -17.61 1.20 -4.34
C THR A 43 -17.30 -0.02 -5.20
N SER A 44 -16.03 -0.27 -5.54
CA SER A 44 -15.65 -1.40 -6.38
C SER A 44 -15.80 -2.73 -5.64
N MET A 45 -15.50 -2.77 -4.34
CA MET A 45 -15.68 -3.96 -3.50
C MET A 45 -17.14 -4.39 -3.33
N LYS A 46 -18.13 -3.53 -3.59
CA LYS A 46 -19.55 -3.91 -3.60
C LYS A 46 -19.88 -4.87 -4.76
N LEU A 47 -19.06 -4.87 -5.82
CA LEU A 47 -19.22 -5.79 -6.94
C LEU A 47 -18.61 -7.15 -6.58
N GLY A 48 -19.45 -8.19 -6.54
CA GLY A 48 -19.03 -9.55 -6.17
C GLY A 48 -17.89 -10.11 -7.02
N ALA A 49 -17.83 -9.74 -8.31
CA ALA A 49 -16.74 -10.15 -9.20
C ALA A 49 -15.38 -9.57 -8.76
N VAL A 50 -15.32 -8.28 -8.42
CA VAL A 50 -14.10 -7.62 -7.92
C VAL A 50 -13.68 -8.23 -6.59
N TYR A 51 -14.63 -8.42 -5.67
CA TYR A 51 -14.37 -9.08 -4.40
C TYR A 51 -13.77 -10.47 -4.59
N ALA A 52 -14.34 -11.29 -5.48
CA ALA A 52 -13.86 -12.64 -5.76
C ALA A 52 -12.45 -12.65 -6.36
N CYS A 53 -12.14 -11.77 -7.30
CA CYS A 53 -10.80 -11.67 -7.89
C CYS A 53 -9.75 -11.28 -6.85
N ILE A 54 -10.02 -10.24 -6.05
CA ILE A 54 -9.12 -9.80 -4.97
C ILE A 54 -8.94 -10.92 -3.94
N TYR A 55 -10.02 -11.62 -3.59
CA TYR A 55 -9.98 -12.75 -2.66
C TYR A 55 -9.08 -13.88 -3.15
N VAL A 56 -9.24 -14.32 -4.40
CA VAL A 56 -8.45 -15.40 -4.99
C VAL A 56 -6.96 -15.02 -4.99
N LEU A 57 -6.61 -13.82 -5.47
CA LEU A 57 -5.21 -13.37 -5.51
C LEU A 57 -4.60 -13.29 -4.10
N SER A 58 -5.32 -12.68 -3.16
CA SER A 58 -4.83 -12.47 -1.80
C SER A 58 -4.68 -13.78 -1.04
N SER A 59 -5.65 -14.69 -1.15
CA SER A 59 -5.59 -16.00 -0.51
C SER A 59 -4.51 -16.89 -1.12
N SER A 60 -4.33 -16.88 -2.44
CA SER A 60 -3.27 -17.65 -3.10
C SER A 60 -1.87 -17.24 -2.63
N ILE A 61 -1.61 -15.93 -2.47
CA ILE A 61 -0.33 -15.44 -1.95
C ILE A 61 -0.17 -15.75 -0.47
N ALA A 62 -1.24 -15.62 0.31
CA ALA A 62 -1.20 -15.91 1.74
C ALA A 62 -0.89 -17.39 2.06
N GLN A 63 -1.31 -18.31 1.20
CA GLN A 63 -1.05 -19.76 1.33
C GLN A 63 0.43 -20.14 1.14
N MET A 64 1.23 -19.29 0.49
CA MET A 64 2.63 -19.60 0.25
C MET A 64 3.44 -19.60 1.57
N PRO A 65 4.32 -20.59 1.79
CA PRO A 65 5.17 -20.62 2.97
C PRO A 65 6.16 -19.45 2.94
N LEU A 66 6.22 -18.70 4.03
CA LEU A 66 7.14 -17.57 4.17
C LEU A 66 8.13 -17.87 5.30
N HIS A 67 9.39 -18.06 4.94
CA HIS A 67 10.45 -18.40 5.87
C HIS A 67 11.53 -17.33 5.90
N VAL A 68 12.01 -17.00 7.09
CA VAL A 68 13.22 -16.20 7.27
C VAL A 68 14.41 -17.10 7.02
N MET A 69 15.26 -16.73 6.07
CA MET A 69 16.45 -17.49 5.70
C MET A 69 17.71 -16.77 6.18
N ARG A 70 18.68 -17.52 6.69
CA ARG A 70 20.01 -17.03 7.08
C ARG A 70 21.06 -17.64 6.17
N LYS A 71 21.98 -16.79 5.70
CA LYS A 71 23.17 -17.23 4.97
C LYS A 71 24.33 -17.38 5.95
N SER A 72 24.87 -18.59 6.09
CA SER A 72 26.02 -18.88 6.95
C SER A 72 27.01 -19.75 6.18
N GLY A 73 28.27 -19.29 6.08
CA GLY A 73 29.37 -20.10 5.52
C GLY A 73 29.14 -20.66 4.10
N GLY A 74 28.35 -19.97 3.26
CA GLY A 74 28.02 -20.42 1.90
C GLY A 74 26.76 -21.29 1.78
N LYS A 75 26.10 -21.62 2.89
CA LYS A 75 24.79 -22.30 2.92
C LYS A 75 23.66 -21.32 3.25
N VAL A 76 22.47 -21.62 2.75
CA VAL A 76 21.24 -20.86 3.03
C VAL A 76 20.28 -21.79 3.75
N GLU A 77 19.91 -21.46 4.98
CA GLU A 77 19.07 -22.29 5.84
C GLU A 77 17.97 -21.46 6.50
N ALA A 78 16.88 -22.11 6.92
CA ALA A 78 15.79 -21.44 7.62
C ALA A 78 16.22 -21.03 9.03
N ALA A 79 16.15 -19.73 9.33
CA ALA A 79 16.57 -19.12 10.58
C ALA A 79 15.48 -19.25 11.66
N ARG A 80 15.16 -20.48 12.07
CA ARG A 80 14.09 -20.75 13.04
C ARG A 80 14.34 -20.16 14.43
N ASP A 81 15.59 -19.85 14.74
CA ASP A 81 16.04 -19.21 15.98
C ASP A 81 15.81 -17.69 15.99
N HIS A 82 15.54 -17.08 14.84
CA HIS A 82 15.36 -15.63 14.75
C HIS A 82 13.93 -15.24 15.19
N PRO A 83 13.73 -14.21 16.03
CA PRO A 83 12.41 -13.83 16.54
C PRO A 83 11.39 -13.52 15.43
N LEU A 84 11.86 -12.92 14.33
CA LEU A 84 11.05 -12.64 13.14
C LEU A 84 10.50 -13.90 12.44
N PHE A 85 11.14 -15.07 12.62
CA PHE A 85 10.67 -16.30 11.98
C PHE A 85 9.25 -16.63 12.44
N TYR A 86 9.01 -16.61 13.76
CA TYR A 86 7.68 -16.86 14.31
C TYR A 86 6.65 -15.85 13.81
N LEU A 87 6.98 -14.55 13.84
CA LEU A 87 6.06 -13.48 13.47
C LEU A 87 5.60 -13.55 12.01
N VAL A 88 6.50 -13.95 11.13
CA VAL A 88 6.25 -13.97 9.68
C VAL A 88 5.72 -15.32 9.20
N HIS A 89 5.97 -16.39 9.95
CA HIS A 89 5.53 -17.74 9.61
C HIS A 89 4.18 -18.09 10.24
N ASP A 90 4.04 -17.86 11.55
CA ASP A 90 2.93 -18.37 12.37
C ASP A 90 1.96 -17.25 12.77
N GLU A 91 2.40 -16.32 13.61
CA GLU A 91 1.55 -15.31 14.26
C GLU A 91 2.27 -13.95 14.38
N PRO A 92 1.90 -12.94 13.55
CA PRO A 92 2.50 -11.62 13.57
C PRO A 92 2.13 -10.80 14.82
N ASN A 93 1.02 -11.13 15.46
CA ASN A 93 0.50 -10.50 16.67
C ASN A 93 -0.49 -11.48 17.33
N GLU A 94 -1.00 -11.13 18.52
CA GLU A 94 -1.85 -12.01 19.33
C GLU A 94 -3.24 -12.28 18.73
N TRP A 95 -3.68 -11.50 17.74
CA TRP A 95 -5.07 -11.48 17.29
C TRP A 95 -5.28 -11.95 15.84
N GLN A 96 -4.22 -12.16 15.06
CA GLN A 96 -4.31 -12.74 13.71
C GLN A 96 -3.15 -13.68 13.42
N THR A 97 -3.42 -14.68 12.59
CA THR A 97 -2.39 -15.56 12.03
C THR A 97 -1.62 -14.86 10.91
N SER A 98 -0.41 -15.34 10.61
CA SER A 98 0.38 -14.79 9.52
C SER A 98 -0.32 -14.94 8.17
N TYR A 99 -1.13 -15.98 8.00
CA TYR A 99 -1.97 -16.14 6.83
C TYR A 99 -2.90 -14.93 6.66
N LYS A 100 -3.66 -14.59 7.71
CA LYS A 100 -4.62 -13.48 7.67
C LYS A 100 -3.95 -12.13 7.50
N TRP A 101 -2.79 -11.93 8.12
CA TRP A 101 -2.01 -10.72 7.91
C TRP A 101 -1.56 -10.55 6.45
N ARG A 102 -1.00 -11.61 5.84
CA ARG A 102 -0.58 -11.58 4.43
C ARG A 102 -1.76 -11.39 3.49
N GLU A 103 -2.87 -12.07 3.76
CA GLU A 103 -4.12 -11.94 2.99
C GLU A 103 -4.62 -10.50 3.04
N THR A 104 -4.81 -9.93 4.24
CA THR A 104 -5.29 -8.55 4.44
C THR A 104 -4.35 -7.54 3.79
N LYS A 105 -3.04 -7.70 3.96
CA LYS A 105 -2.05 -6.81 3.33
C LYS A 105 -2.16 -6.83 1.82
N HIS A 106 -2.32 -8.00 1.21
CA HIS A 106 -2.47 -8.10 -0.25
C HIS A 106 -3.80 -7.49 -0.72
N ARG A 107 -4.89 -7.65 0.04
CA ARG A 107 -6.16 -6.97 -0.23
C ARG A 107 -6.01 -5.45 -0.19
N HIS A 108 -5.26 -4.90 0.77
CA HIS A 108 -5.00 -3.46 0.84
C HIS A 108 -4.25 -2.96 -0.39
N ILE A 109 -3.24 -3.70 -0.85
CA ILE A 109 -2.47 -3.37 -2.06
C ILE A 109 -3.38 -3.39 -3.30
N LEU A 110 -4.19 -4.44 -3.47
CA LEU A 110 -5.07 -4.55 -4.64
C LEU A 110 -6.25 -3.58 -4.62
N GLY A 111 -6.71 -3.17 -3.44
CA GLY A 111 -7.83 -2.23 -3.28
C GLY A 111 -7.38 -0.76 -3.30
N TRP A 112 -6.51 -0.37 -2.39
CA TRP A 112 -6.08 1.02 -2.14
C TRP A 112 -4.68 1.33 -2.69
N GLY A 113 -4.06 0.40 -3.43
CA GLY A 113 -2.72 0.55 -4.01
C GLY A 113 -1.57 0.24 -3.05
N ASN A 114 -1.75 0.49 -1.75
CA ASN A 114 -0.72 0.29 -0.74
C ASN A 114 -1.20 -0.58 0.44
N GLY A 115 -0.28 -1.36 1.01
CA GLY A 115 -0.52 -2.16 2.21
C GLY A 115 0.51 -1.86 3.29
N TYR A 116 0.06 -1.30 4.40
CA TYR A 116 0.91 -0.83 5.49
C TYR A 116 1.00 -1.84 6.63
N THR A 117 2.14 -1.87 7.29
CA THR A 117 2.37 -2.70 8.48
C THR A 117 3.34 -1.98 9.39
N GLN A 118 2.91 -1.69 10.61
CA GLN A 118 3.76 -1.17 11.66
C GLN A 118 4.60 -2.28 12.26
N VAL A 119 5.91 -2.05 12.28
CA VAL A 119 6.88 -2.97 12.90
C VAL A 119 7.15 -2.50 14.32
N VAL A 120 6.50 -3.15 15.29
CA VAL A 120 6.66 -2.86 16.72
C VAL A 120 7.94 -3.51 17.22
N ARG A 121 8.78 -2.74 17.90
CA ARG A 121 10.07 -3.21 18.42
C ARG A 121 10.17 -2.92 19.91
N ASN A 122 10.85 -3.81 20.64
CA ASN A 122 11.17 -3.59 22.04
C ASN A 122 12.35 -2.60 22.20
N ARG A 123 12.66 -2.23 23.46
CA ARG A 123 13.78 -1.32 23.78
C ARG A 123 15.15 -1.87 23.36
N LYS A 124 15.29 -3.18 23.16
CA LYS A 124 16.51 -3.83 22.65
C LYS A 124 16.59 -3.83 21.11
N GLY A 125 15.55 -3.37 20.43
CA GLY A 125 15.45 -3.32 18.97
C GLY A 125 14.92 -4.60 18.31
N GLU A 126 14.54 -5.62 19.10
CA GLU A 126 13.95 -6.85 18.58
C GLU A 126 12.50 -6.59 18.17
N VAL A 127 12.09 -7.16 17.02
CA VAL A 127 10.71 -7.07 16.55
C VAL A 127 9.83 -7.95 17.41
N THR A 128 8.80 -7.36 18.01
CA THR A 128 7.85 -8.06 18.88
C THR A 128 6.56 -8.36 18.15
N ASN A 129 5.99 -7.37 17.44
CA ASN A 129 4.73 -7.52 16.72
C ASN A 129 4.81 -6.87 15.33
N LEU A 130 4.01 -7.40 14.41
CA LEU A 130 3.68 -6.81 13.12
C LEU A 130 2.19 -6.49 13.11
N GLU A 131 1.87 -5.21 13.08
CA GLU A 131 0.48 -4.74 13.14
C GLU A 131 0.08 -4.20 11.76
N ALA A 132 -0.98 -4.75 11.18
CA ALA A 132 -1.51 -4.23 9.92
C ALA A 132 -2.17 -2.88 10.16
N CYS A 133 -1.83 -1.89 9.34
CA CYS A 133 -2.47 -0.58 9.41
C CYS A 133 -3.47 -0.45 8.26
N MET A 134 -4.61 0.20 8.55
CA MET A 134 -5.63 0.43 7.53
C MET A 134 -5.17 1.53 6.57
N PRO A 135 -5.32 1.34 5.25
CA PRO A 135 -4.84 2.31 4.27
C PRO A 135 -5.58 3.64 4.34
N TRP A 136 -6.86 3.65 4.71
CA TRP A 136 -7.66 4.88 4.89
C TRP A 136 -7.32 5.66 6.17
N GLU A 137 -6.62 5.03 7.12
CA GLU A 137 -6.15 5.68 8.37
C GLU A 137 -4.68 6.11 8.28
N THR A 138 -3.97 5.71 7.22
CA THR A 138 -2.53 5.96 7.07
C THR A 138 -2.29 7.13 6.10
N THR A 139 -1.52 8.13 6.54
CA THR A 139 -1.13 9.27 5.70
C THR A 139 0.37 9.52 5.75
N LEU A 140 0.90 10.15 4.70
CA LEU A 140 2.28 10.60 4.67
C LEU A 140 2.40 12.01 5.28
N LEU A 141 3.08 12.11 6.41
CA LEU A 141 3.32 13.36 7.12
C LEU A 141 4.74 13.88 6.85
N ASN A 142 4.87 15.18 6.58
CA ASN A 142 6.16 15.85 6.55
C ASN A 142 6.43 16.52 7.90
N THR A 143 7.29 15.90 8.70
CA THR A 143 7.70 16.42 10.00
C THR A 143 9.08 17.06 9.86
N GLY A 144 9.12 18.36 9.59
CA GLY A 144 10.36 19.14 9.58
C GLY A 144 11.41 18.67 8.56
N GLY A 145 10.99 18.25 7.36
CA GLY A 145 11.87 17.76 6.30
C GLY A 145 12.10 16.25 6.30
N ARG A 146 11.42 15.51 7.19
CA ARG A 146 11.37 14.04 7.16
C ARG A 146 9.95 13.57 6.88
N TYR A 147 9.82 12.68 5.89
CA TYR A 147 8.56 12.01 5.61
C TYR A 147 8.38 10.80 6.51
N THR A 148 7.25 10.74 7.20
CA THR A 148 6.87 9.66 8.12
C THR A 148 5.43 9.26 7.86
N TYR A 149 5.13 7.96 7.88
CA TYR A 149 3.74 7.50 7.85
C TYR A 149 3.11 7.69 9.23
N GLY A 150 2.05 8.50 9.30
CA GLY A 150 1.19 8.63 10.47
C GLY A 150 -0.05 7.76 10.30
N VAL A 151 -0.45 7.06 11.37
CA VAL A 151 -1.69 6.28 11.41
C VAL A 151 -2.61 6.92 12.43
N TYR A 152 -3.79 7.34 12.02
CA TYR A 152 -4.79 7.93 12.92
C TYR A 152 -5.74 6.84 13.40
N ASN A 153 -5.47 6.29 14.57
CA ASN A 153 -6.35 5.32 15.23
C ASN A 153 -6.83 5.88 16.58
N GLU A 154 -7.73 5.16 17.25
CA GLU A 154 -8.23 5.56 18.57
C GLU A 154 -7.15 5.60 19.67
N LEU A 155 -5.95 5.08 19.39
CA LEU A 155 -4.82 5.04 20.31
C LEU A 155 -3.88 6.25 20.18
N GLY A 156 -4.14 7.16 19.23
CA GLY A 156 -3.41 8.42 19.03
C GLY A 156 -2.43 8.39 17.87
#